data_AF-A0A6J8BHY0-F1
#
_entry.id   AF-A0A6J8BHY0-F1
#
_cell.length_a   1.000
_cell.length_b   1.000
_cell.length_c   1.000
_cell.angle_alpha   90.00
_cell.angle_beta   90.00
_cell.angle_gamma   90.00
#
_symmetry.space_group_name_H-M   'P 1'
#
loop_
_entity.id
_entity.type
_entity.pdbx_description
1 polymer ?
#
loop_
_entity_poly.entity_id
_entity_poly.type
_entity_poly.pdbx_seq_one_letter_code
_entity_poly.pdbx_strand_id
1 'polypeptide(L)'
;MTINEIRANRFWIIGCSTAVSKYLSTCVTCRKHRSNTQEQKMADLPIDRLHPVPPFTYSGVDLYIKEGRKELKRYAVLFTCLSCRGVHIETANSLDTSLFINALRRFIAIRGPVRHLRSDRGSNFVGAERELREAYSQMDDKSIRQFLSNEGCDFVEFKMNVPSVSHMGGVCECQIRSVRNVLTSLMHQSGTQLDDESLRTFM
;
A
#
# COMPACT_ATOMS: atom_id res chain seq x y z
N MET A 1 -29.31 -30.31 -1.48
CA MET A 1 -29.89 -31.58 -1.96
C MET A 1 -28.83 -32.35 -2.74
N THR A 2 -28.47 -33.55 -2.28
CA THR A 2 -27.47 -34.42 -2.92
C THR A 2 -28.16 -35.66 -3.50
N ILE A 3 -27.50 -36.38 -4.40
CA ILE A 3 -28.05 -37.63 -4.99
C ILE A 3 -28.39 -38.65 -3.89
N ASN A 4 -27.55 -38.72 -2.86
CA ASN A 4 -27.74 -39.64 -1.73
C ASN A 4 -29.01 -39.32 -0.95
N GLU A 5 -29.31 -38.04 -0.75
CA GLU A 5 -30.53 -37.58 -0.08
C GLU A 5 -31.79 -37.99 -0.86
N ILE A 6 -31.76 -37.85 -2.19
CA ILE A 6 -32.89 -38.23 -3.06
C ILE A 6 -33.13 -39.74 -3.02
N ARG A 7 -32.05 -40.54 -3.04
CA ARG A 7 -32.12 -42.00 -2.94
C ARG A 7 -32.57 -42.48 -1.57
N ALA A 8 -32.14 -41.82 -0.48
CA ALA A 8 -32.55 -42.14 0.88
C ALA A 8 -34.07 -41.91 1.07
N ASN A 9 -34.62 -40.90 0.42
CA ASN A 9 -36.07 -40.63 0.37
C ASN A 9 -36.83 -41.53 -0.62
N ARG A 10 -36.21 -42.61 -1.12
CA ARG A 10 -36.80 -43.63 -2.02
C ARG A 10 -37.28 -43.12 -3.38
N PHE A 11 -36.74 -42.01 -3.88
CA PHE A 11 -37.03 -41.52 -5.22
C PHE A 11 -36.03 -42.04 -6.26
N TRP A 12 -36.53 -42.57 -7.37
CA TRP A 12 -35.73 -42.97 -8.54
C TRP A 12 -36.02 -42.07 -9.73
N ILE A 13 -35.18 -41.05 -9.90
CA ILE A 13 -35.31 -40.06 -10.99
C ILE A 13 -34.35 -40.43 -12.11
N ILE A 14 -34.85 -40.56 -13.34
CA ILE A 14 -34.03 -40.80 -14.53
C ILE A 14 -33.16 -39.56 -14.78
N GLY A 15 -31.84 -39.74 -14.94
CA GLY A 15 -30.92 -38.61 -15.11
C GLY A 15 -30.67 -37.79 -13.85
N CYS A 16 -31.03 -38.31 -12.66
CA CYS A 16 -30.87 -37.63 -11.36
C CYS A 16 -29.48 -37.02 -11.16
N SER A 17 -28.42 -37.74 -11.56
CA SER A 17 -27.05 -37.26 -11.42
C SER A 17 -26.82 -35.96 -12.18
N THR A 18 -27.28 -35.87 -13.42
CA THR A 18 -27.15 -34.68 -14.26
C THR A 18 -27.97 -33.52 -13.69
N ALA A 19 -29.18 -33.78 -13.23
CA ALA A 19 -30.05 -32.77 -12.62
C ALA A 19 -29.45 -32.19 -11.32
N VAL A 20 -28.93 -33.06 -10.44
CA VAL A 20 -28.28 -32.65 -9.19
C VAL A 20 -26.98 -31.92 -9.49
N SER A 21 -26.15 -32.39 -10.40
CA SER A 21 -24.92 -31.69 -10.81
C SER A 21 -25.22 -30.30 -11.38
N LYS A 22 -26.26 -30.16 -12.21
CA LYS A 22 -26.71 -28.86 -12.73
C LYS A 22 -27.15 -27.94 -11.58
N TYR A 23 -27.97 -28.43 -10.66
CA TYR A 23 -28.41 -27.67 -9.49
C TYR A 23 -27.26 -27.24 -8.59
N LEU A 24 -26.30 -28.14 -8.32
CA LEU A 24 -25.11 -27.83 -7.52
C LEU A 24 -24.21 -26.81 -8.23
N SER A 25 -24.13 -26.86 -9.56
CA SER A 25 -23.36 -25.91 -10.37
C SER A 25 -23.95 -24.50 -10.39
N THR A 26 -25.27 -24.35 -10.19
CA THR A 26 -25.95 -23.04 -10.12
C THR A 26 -26.12 -22.53 -8.69
N CYS A 27 -26.10 -23.41 -7.69
CA CYS A 27 -26.22 -23.03 -6.28
C CYS A 27 -25.01 -22.24 -5.80
N VAL A 28 -25.22 -20.96 -5.43
CA VAL A 28 -24.17 -20.04 -4.97
C VAL A 28 -23.43 -20.58 -3.74
N THR A 29 -24.16 -21.12 -2.75
CA THR A 29 -23.58 -21.68 -1.53
C THR A 29 -22.69 -22.89 -1.84
N CYS A 30 -23.17 -23.82 -2.67
CA CYS A 30 -22.38 -24.99 -3.06
C CYS A 30 -21.15 -24.60 -3.88
N ARG A 31 -21.27 -23.63 -4.79
CA ARG A 31 -20.12 -23.09 -5.53
C ARG A 31 -19.08 -22.47 -4.60
N LYS A 32 -19.49 -21.67 -3.60
CA LYS A 32 -18.55 -21.08 -2.64
C LYS A 32 -17.78 -22.14 -1.84
N HIS A 33 -18.46 -23.19 -1.37
CA HIS A 33 -17.81 -24.23 -0.57
C HIS A 33 -17.00 -25.25 -1.37
N ARG A 34 -17.34 -25.48 -2.64
CA ARG A 34 -16.70 -26.49 -3.50
C ARG A 34 -15.84 -25.90 -4.61
N SER A 35 -15.69 -24.58 -4.67
CA SER A 35 -14.81 -23.95 -5.65
C SER A 35 -13.38 -24.39 -5.39
N ASN A 36 -12.66 -24.73 -6.46
CA ASN A 36 -11.22 -24.91 -6.39
C ASN A 36 -10.55 -23.60 -6.00
N THR A 37 -9.46 -23.69 -5.24
CA THR A 37 -8.56 -22.56 -4.99
C THR A 37 -8.10 -22.01 -6.33
N GLN A 38 -8.34 -20.72 -6.57
CA GLN A 38 -7.87 -20.08 -7.79
C GLN A 38 -6.36 -19.88 -7.72
N GLU A 39 -5.66 -20.13 -8.82
CA GLU A 39 -4.26 -19.79 -8.94
C GLU A 39 -4.10 -18.28 -9.08
N GLN A 40 -3.07 -17.72 -8.43
CA GLN A 40 -2.76 -16.31 -8.55
C GLN A 40 -2.23 -16.03 -9.96
N LYS A 41 -3.04 -15.36 -10.79
CA LYS A 41 -2.57 -14.82 -12.07
C LYS A 41 -1.75 -13.56 -11.80
N MET A 42 -0.43 -13.66 -11.97
CA MET A 42 0.47 -12.53 -11.86
C MET A 42 0.38 -11.69 -13.13
N ALA A 43 0.07 -10.41 -12.98
CA ALA A 43 0.20 -9.44 -14.08
C ALA A 43 1.68 -9.09 -14.29
N ASP A 44 2.00 -8.54 -15.46
CA ASP A 44 3.32 -7.99 -15.73
C ASP A 44 3.71 -6.95 -14.67
N LEU A 45 5.00 -6.91 -14.36
CA LEU A 45 5.51 -5.95 -13.39
C LEU A 45 5.34 -4.53 -13.94
N PRO A 46 4.93 -3.55 -13.09
CA PRO A 46 4.85 -2.16 -13.50
C PRO A 46 6.17 -1.66 -14.09
N ILE A 47 6.09 -0.88 -15.16
CA ILE A 47 7.21 -0.21 -15.83
C ILE A 47 8.09 0.55 -14.82
N ASP A 48 7.47 1.16 -13.82
CA ASP A 48 8.10 1.88 -12.71
C ASP A 48 9.08 1.01 -11.87
N ARG A 49 9.06 -0.33 -12.02
CA ARG A 49 10.00 -1.28 -11.40
C ARG A 49 11.10 -1.78 -12.34
N LEU A 50 10.96 -1.55 -13.65
CA LEU A 50 11.80 -2.16 -14.68
C LEU A 50 12.88 -1.21 -15.19
N HIS A 51 12.65 0.10 -15.13
CA HIS A 51 13.63 1.07 -15.63
C HIS A 51 14.71 1.40 -14.60
N PRO A 52 15.99 1.47 -15.04
CA PRO A 52 17.06 2.05 -14.24
C PRO A 52 16.87 3.56 -14.19
N VAL A 53 16.39 4.05 -13.05
CA VAL A 53 16.22 5.47 -12.76
C VAL A 53 16.96 5.81 -11.47
N PRO A 54 17.22 7.11 -11.19
CA PRO A 54 17.74 7.50 -9.90
C PRO A 54 16.92 6.92 -8.74
N PRO A 55 17.56 6.59 -7.60
CA PRO A 55 16.85 6.12 -6.42
C PRO A 55 15.72 7.07 -6.03
N PHE A 56 14.62 6.51 -5.53
CA PHE A 56 13.41 7.22 -5.07
C PHE A 56 12.60 8.00 -6.13
N THR A 57 13.00 8.01 -7.42
CA THR A 57 12.17 8.60 -8.49
C THR A 57 10.76 7.99 -8.56
N TYR A 58 10.68 6.66 -8.47
CA TYR A 58 9.43 5.95 -8.23
C TYR A 58 9.46 5.39 -6.83
N SER A 59 8.55 5.87 -5.98
CA SER A 59 8.49 5.46 -4.58
C SER A 59 7.10 4.93 -4.24
N GLY A 60 7.04 3.96 -3.35
CA GLY A 60 5.81 3.58 -2.66
C GLY A 60 5.85 4.13 -1.25
N VAL A 61 4.71 4.52 -0.72
CA VAL A 61 4.55 4.96 0.65
C VAL A 61 3.56 4.09 1.39
N ASP A 62 3.89 3.81 2.64
CA ASP A 62 3.03 3.09 3.55
C ASP A 62 3.23 3.60 4.98
N LEU A 63 2.25 3.35 5.83
CA LEU A 63 2.24 3.79 7.22
C LEU A 63 2.40 2.61 8.16
N TYR A 64 3.35 2.75 9.07
CA TYR A 64 3.53 1.83 10.17
C TYR A 64 3.12 2.49 11.49
N ILE A 65 2.30 1.78 12.28
CA ILE A 65 1.87 2.22 13.60
C ILE A 65 2.85 1.68 14.65
N LYS A 66 3.44 2.57 15.45
CA LYS A 66 4.14 2.20 16.68
C LYS A 66 3.12 2.06 17.80
N GLU A 67 2.76 0.83 18.12
CA GLU A 67 1.93 0.52 19.29
C GLU A 67 2.84 0.17 20.47
N GLY A 68 3.16 1.17 21.28
CA GLY A 68 3.66 0.98 22.65
C GLY A 68 2.61 1.49 23.63
N ARG A 69 2.56 0.93 24.85
CA ARG A 69 1.68 1.36 25.95
C ARG A 69 2.00 2.77 26.49
N LYS A 70 2.44 3.71 25.65
CA LYS A 70 2.61 5.13 26.02
C LYS A 70 1.36 5.90 25.58
N GLU A 71 1.05 6.96 26.31
CA GLU A 71 -0.13 7.82 26.07
C GLU A 71 -0.14 8.51 24.68
N LEU A 72 0.98 8.49 23.95
CA LEU A 72 1.15 9.12 22.64
C LEU A 72 1.49 8.08 21.56
N LYS A 73 0.57 7.88 20.61
CA LYS A 73 0.81 7.09 19.39
C LYS A 73 1.82 7.80 18.50
N ARG A 74 2.71 7.04 17.86
CA ARG A 74 3.65 7.53 16.85
C ARG A 74 3.51 6.70 15.58
N TYR A 75 3.65 7.36 14.45
CA TYR A 75 3.54 6.74 13.13
C TYR A 75 4.87 6.89 12.42
N ALA A 76 5.27 5.86 11.68
CA ALA A 76 6.39 5.95 10.75
C ALA A 76 5.84 5.91 9.32
N VAL A 77 6.27 6.86 8.51
CA VAL A 77 6.00 6.92 7.08
C VAL A 77 7.19 6.26 6.39
N LEU A 78 6.94 5.14 5.72
CA LEU A 78 7.98 4.40 5.00
C LEU A 78 7.91 4.75 3.52
N PHE A 79 8.98 5.33 2.99
CA PHE A 79 9.17 5.55 1.57
C PHE A 79 10.06 4.46 1.01
N THR A 80 9.51 3.62 0.15
CA THR A 80 10.21 2.50 -0.48
C THR A 80 10.48 2.80 -1.94
N CYS A 81 11.74 2.78 -2.38
CA CYS A 81 12.08 2.92 -3.78
C CYS A 81 11.65 1.66 -4.57
N LEU A 82 10.91 1.87 -5.67
CA LEU A 82 10.43 0.77 -6.51
C LEU A 82 11.51 0.18 -7.41
N SER A 83 12.57 0.94 -7.70
CA SER A 83 13.72 0.51 -8.52
C SER A 83 14.74 -0.28 -7.68
N CYS A 84 15.31 0.32 -6.63
CA CYS A 84 16.40 -0.30 -5.85
C CYS A 84 15.98 -0.97 -4.54
N ARG A 85 14.68 -0.92 -4.16
CA ARG A 85 14.16 -1.44 -2.86
C ARG A 85 14.72 -0.75 -1.61
N GLY A 86 15.44 0.36 -1.76
CA GLY A 86 15.87 1.19 -0.64
C GLY A 86 14.67 1.75 0.14
N VAL A 87 14.80 1.84 1.47
CA VAL A 87 13.77 2.35 2.36
C VAL A 87 14.27 3.62 3.05
N HIS A 88 13.44 4.65 3.09
CA HIS A 88 13.62 5.85 3.89
C HIS A 88 12.46 5.94 4.88
N ILE A 89 12.75 6.24 6.16
CA ILE A 89 11.76 6.22 7.22
C ILE A 89 11.64 7.64 7.79
N GLU A 90 10.41 8.14 7.88
CA GLU A 90 10.10 9.44 8.47
C GLU A 90 9.17 9.26 9.67
N THR A 91 9.35 10.04 10.73
CA THR A 91 8.48 9.99 11.91
C THR A 91 7.36 11.02 11.84
N ALA A 92 6.14 10.61 12.15
CA ALA A 92 4.94 11.44 12.21
C ALA A 92 4.21 11.24 13.55
N ASN A 93 3.68 12.34 14.09
CA ASN A 93 3.04 12.35 15.40
C ASN A 93 1.56 11.95 15.36
N SER A 94 0.93 12.02 14.18
CA SER A 94 -0.45 11.63 13.91
C SER A 94 -0.59 11.11 12.47
N LEU A 95 -1.77 10.59 12.13
CA LEU A 95 -2.15 10.15 10.79
C LEU A 95 -2.78 11.27 9.96
N ASP A 96 -2.53 12.54 10.31
CA ASP A 96 -3.14 13.66 9.61
C ASP A 96 -2.44 13.93 8.27
N THR A 97 -3.22 14.43 7.31
CA THR A 97 -2.76 14.84 5.99
C THR A 97 -1.59 15.83 6.06
N SER A 98 -1.69 16.83 6.93
CA SER A 98 -0.68 17.88 7.11
C SER A 98 0.67 17.33 7.59
N LEU A 99 0.65 16.37 8.51
CA LEU A 99 1.87 15.72 8.99
C LEU A 99 2.48 14.80 7.93
N PHE A 100 1.65 14.14 7.12
CA PHE A 100 2.13 13.38 5.98
C PHE A 100 2.81 14.28 4.93
N ILE A 101 2.22 15.44 4.59
CA ILE A 101 2.83 16.41 3.67
C ILE A 101 4.19 16.89 4.22
N ASN A 102 4.30 17.15 5.52
CA ASN A 102 5.57 17.52 6.13
C ASN A 102 6.61 16.39 6.06
N ALA A 103 6.21 15.13 6.28
CA ALA A 103 7.09 13.98 6.11
C ALA A 103 7.55 13.84 4.65
N LEU A 104 6.64 14.02 3.69
CA LEU A 104 6.95 14.00 2.25
C LEU A 104 7.95 15.10 1.87
N ARG A 105 7.80 16.31 2.43
CA ARG A 105 8.74 17.42 2.22
C ARG A 105 10.14 17.09 2.73
N ARG A 106 10.27 16.53 3.94
CA ARG A 106 11.57 16.11 4.49
C ARG A 106 12.22 15.02 3.64
N PHE A 107 11.42 14.04 3.22
CA PHE A 107 11.88 12.99 2.30
C PHE A 107 12.41 13.56 0.99
N ILE A 108 11.67 14.46 0.32
CA ILE A 108 12.10 15.10 -0.94
C ILE A 108 13.35 15.95 -0.72
N ALA A 109 13.45 16.68 0.40
CA ALA A 109 14.62 17.50 0.70
C ALA A 109 15.91 16.67 0.86
N ILE A 110 15.81 15.44 1.36
CA ILE A 110 16.96 14.55 1.57
C ILE A 110 17.26 13.66 0.35
N ARG A 111 16.22 13.10 -0.28
CA ARG A 111 16.36 12.09 -1.34
C ARG A 111 16.24 12.66 -2.75
N GLY A 112 15.80 13.91 -2.88
CA GLY A 112 15.56 14.56 -4.16
C GLY A 112 14.12 14.36 -4.68
N PRO A 113 13.85 14.78 -5.92
CA PRO A 113 12.51 14.82 -6.48
C PRO A 113 11.94 13.42 -6.72
N VAL A 114 10.65 13.28 -6.44
CA VAL A 114 9.88 12.05 -6.64
C VAL A 114 8.91 12.29 -7.78
N ARG A 115 8.91 11.42 -8.78
CA ARG A 115 8.02 11.56 -9.94
C ARG A 115 6.66 10.89 -9.70
N HIS A 116 6.68 9.69 -9.11
CA HIS A 116 5.45 8.99 -8.76
C HIS A 116 5.52 8.41 -7.36
N LEU A 117 4.41 8.58 -6.64
CA LEU A 117 4.21 8.03 -5.31
C LEU A 117 3.06 7.04 -5.33
N ARG A 118 3.34 5.76 -5.08
CA ARG A 118 2.30 4.72 -4.92
C ARG A 118 1.86 4.64 -3.47
N SER A 119 0.56 4.63 -3.22
CA SER A 119 0.01 4.40 -1.88
C SER A 119 -1.28 3.61 -1.95
N ASP A 120 -1.74 3.14 -0.80
CA ASP A 120 -3.14 2.75 -0.65
C ASP A 120 -4.06 3.99 -0.65
N ARG A 121 -5.36 3.75 -0.54
CA ARG A 121 -6.38 4.82 -0.47
C ARG A 121 -6.62 5.29 0.96
N GLY A 122 -5.59 5.32 1.81
CA GLY A 122 -5.65 5.93 3.13
C GLY A 122 -6.10 7.39 3.04
N SER A 123 -6.94 7.82 3.99
CA SER A 123 -7.54 9.17 3.98
C SER A 123 -6.51 10.29 4.02
N ASN A 124 -5.38 10.05 4.67
CA ASN A 124 -4.22 10.94 4.74
C ASN A 124 -3.54 11.13 3.38
N PHE A 125 -3.41 10.05 2.59
CA PHE A 125 -2.80 10.11 1.26
C PHE A 125 -3.75 10.74 0.25
N VAL A 126 -5.04 10.39 0.29
CA VAL A 126 -6.08 11.00 -0.56
C VAL A 126 -6.22 12.49 -0.25
N GLY A 127 -6.20 12.87 1.03
CA GLY A 127 -6.18 14.27 1.43
C GLY A 127 -4.97 15.02 0.90
N ALA A 128 -3.78 14.42 0.97
CA ALA A 128 -2.55 15.06 0.54
C ALA A 128 -2.46 15.21 -0.97
N GLU A 129 -2.90 14.21 -1.73
CA GLU A 129 -3.03 14.30 -3.18
C GLU A 129 -3.92 15.49 -3.57
N ARG A 130 -5.07 15.65 -2.89
CA ARG A 130 -6.00 16.76 -3.14
C ARG A 130 -5.35 18.10 -2.81
N GLU A 131 -4.78 18.26 -1.61
CA GLU A 131 -4.14 19.51 -1.19
C GLU A 131 -2.98 19.91 -2.12
N LEU A 132 -2.14 18.95 -2.51
CA LEU A 132 -1.04 19.20 -3.44
C LEU A 132 -1.55 19.57 -4.84
N ARG A 133 -2.62 18.94 -5.31
CA ARG A 133 -3.23 19.27 -6.61
C ARG A 133 -3.84 20.67 -6.63
N GLU A 134 -4.52 21.05 -5.55
CA GLU A 134 -5.09 22.39 -5.38
C GLU A 134 -4.00 23.46 -5.28
N ALA A 135 -2.92 23.20 -4.53
CA ALA A 135 -1.78 24.10 -4.45
C ALA A 135 -1.09 24.27 -5.83
N TYR A 136 -0.95 23.17 -6.58
CA TYR A 136 -0.38 23.21 -7.92
C TYR A 136 -1.28 23.98 -8.91
N SER A 137 -2.60 23.82 -8.82
CA SER A 137 -3.55 24.52 -9.71
C SER A 137 -3.60 26.03 -9.46
N GLN A 138 -3.47 26.47 -8.20
CA GLN A 138 -3.41 27.88 -7.80
C GLN A 138 -2.09 28.57 -8.17
N MET A 139 -1.04 27.81 -8.51
CA MET A 139 0.24 28.39 -8.93
C MET A 139 0.09 29.05 -10.31
N ASP A 140 -0.02 30.38 -10.34
CA ASP A 140 -0.29 31.18 -11.54
C ASP A 140 0.95 31.37 -12.45
N ASP A 141 2.13 31.01 -11.95
CA ASP A 141 3.37 31.30 -12.67
C ASP A 141 3.74 30.16 -13.64
N LYS A 142 3.51 30.43 -14.94
CA LYS A 142 3.92 29.53 -16.04
C LYS A 142 5.42 29.29 -16.08
N SER A 143 6.24 30.26 -15.67
CA SER A 143 7.70 30.14 -15.67
C SER A 143 8.16 29.16 -14.59
N ILE A 144 7.54 29.19 -13.40
CA ILE A 144 7.81 28.23 -12.33
C ILE A 144 7.38 26.83 -12.75
N ARG A 145 6.20 26.68 -13.34
CA ARG A 145 5.76 25.37 -13.86
C ARG A 145 6.72 24.80 -14.89
N GLN A 146 7.21 25.64 -15.80
CA GLN A 146 8.14 25.21 -16.83
C GLN A 146 9.54 24.90 -16.28
N PHE A 147 10.00 25.67 -15.30
CA PHE A 147 11.24 25.39 -14.58
C PHE A 147 11.16 24.06 -13.81
N LEU A 148 10.09 23.84 -13.05
CA LEU A 148 9.86 22.59 -12.32
C LEU A 148 9.84 21.38 -13.26
N SER A 149 9.25 21.53 -14.46
CA SER A 149 9.25 20.45 -15.45
C SER A 149 10.61 20.16 -16.05
N ASN A 150 11.39 21.19 -16.35
CA ASN A 150 12.75 21.04 -16.86
C ASN A 150 13.69 20.41 -15.82
N GLU A 151 13.52 20.74 -14.54
CA GLU A 151 14.30 20.18 -13.43
C GLU A 151 13.79 18.81 -12.94
N GLY A 152 12.76 18.25 -13.59
CA GLY A 152 12.15 16.98 -13.17
C GLY A 152 11.48 17.03 -11.78
N CYS A 153 11.19 18.23 -11.28
CA CYS A 153 10.48 18.54 -10.04
C CYS A 153 8.99 18.81 -10.30
N ASP A 154 8.42 18.13 -11.29
CA ASP A 154 7.01 18.23 -11.64
C ASP A 154 6.09 17.75 -10.51
N PHE A 155 4.79 18.01 -10.67
CA PHE A 155 3.76 17.50 -9.78
C PHE A 155 3.94 16.00 -9.51
N VAL A 156 4.08 15.63 -8.24
CA VAL A 156 4.22 14.24 -7.81
C VAL A 156 2.91 13.51 -8.13
N GLU A 157 2.95 12.57 -9.07
CA GLU A 157 1.76 11.80 -9.41
C GLU A 157 1.49 10.73 -8.35
N PHE A 158 0.36 10.86 -7.65
CA PHE A 158 -0.10 9.84 -6.70
C PHE A 158 -0.81 8.70 -7.46
N LYS A 159 -0.20 7.51 -7.47
CA LYS A 159 -0.79 6.29 -8.03
C LYS A 159 -1.42 5.46 -6.92
N MET A 160 -2.71 5.73 -6.66
CA MET A 160 -3.49 5.04 -5.62
C MET A 160 -3.87 3.62 -6.04
N ASN A 161 -3.63 2.64 -5.16
CA ASN A 161 -4.05 1.25 -5.38
C ASN A 161 -5.57 1.13 -5.47
N VAL A 162 -6.06 0.24 -6.36
CA VAL A 162 -7.49 -0.12 -6.46
C VAL A 162 -8.00 -0.58 -5.08
N PRO A 163 -9.19 -0.16 -4.63
CA PRO A 163 -9.68 -0.54 -3.31
C PRO A 163 -9.76 -2.06 -3.20
N SER A 164 -9.38 -2.61 -2.04
CA SER A 164 -9.39 -4.06 -1.77
C SER A 164 -8.39 -4.88 -2.60
N VAL A 165 -7.39 -4.24 -3.23
CA VAL A 165 -6.34 -4.88 -4.02
C VAL A 165 -4.97 -4.73 -3.34
N SER A 166 -4.81 -5.32 -2.16
CA SER A 166 -3.59 -5.19 -1.34
C SER A 166 -2.32 -5.68 -2.06
N HIS A 167 -2.44 -6.66 -2.95
CA HIS A 167 -1.30 -7.22 -3.68
C HIS A 167 -0.55 -6.18 -4.54
N MET A 168 -1.20 -5.07 -4.94
CA MET A 168 -0.52 -3.98 -5.65
C MET A 168 0.52 -3.26 -4.76
N GLY A 169 0.32 -3.26 -3.44
CA GLY A 169 1.23 -2.73 -2.44
C GLY A 169 2.26 -3.73 -1.94
N GLY A 170 2.30 -4.96 -2.45
CA GLY A 170 3.09 -6.05 -1.87
C GLY A 170 4.59 -5.75 -1.72
N VAL A 171 5.17 -4.92 -2.58
CA VAL A 171 6.57 -4.45 -2.42
C VAL A 171 6.75 -3.66 -1.12
N CYS A 172 5.85 -2.71 -0.85
CA CYS A 172 5.88 -1.90 0.36
C CYS A 172 5.60 -2.76 1.59
N GLU A 173 4.58 -3.64 1.52
CA GLU A 173 4.24 -4.57 2.60
C GLU A 173 5.43 -5.46 3.00
N CYS A 174 6.18 -5.96 2.01
CA CYS A 174 7.39 -6.75 2.27
C CYS A 174 8.45 -5.94 3.03
N GLN A 175 8.66 -4.66 2.65
CA GLN A 175 9.62 -3.81 3.34
C GLN A 175 9.16 -3.42 4.74
N ILE A 176 7.87 -3.14 4.94
CA ILE A 176 7.30 -2.88 6.26
C ILE A 176 7.53 -4.06 7.19
N ARG A 177 7.36 -5.29 6.71
CA ARG A 177 7.64 -6.48 7.52
C ARG A 177 9.09 -6.51 7.98
N SER A 178 10.04 -6.26 7.08
CA SER A 178 11.47 -6.20 7.41
C SER A 178 11.78 -5.10 8.42
N VAL A 179 11.29 -3.88 8.17
CA VAL A 179 11.49 -2.73 9.05
C VAL A 179 10.86 -2.98 10.42
N ARG A 180 9.64 -3.52 10.48
CA ARG A 180 8.96 -3.86 11.73
C ARG A 180 9.78 -4.86 12.55
N ASN A 181 10.32 -5.90 11.93
CA ASN A 181 11.12 -6.89 12.65
C ASN A 181 12.36 -6.25 13.29
N VAL A 182 13.09 -5.43 12.53
CA VAL A 182 14.29 -4.74 13.01
C VAL A 182 13.95 -3.71 14.08
N LEU A 183 13.00 -2.81 13.80
CA LEU A 183 12.60 -1.76 14.75
C LEU A 183 12.03 -2.35 16.04
N THR A 184 11.22 -3.41 15.96
CA THR A 184 10.68 -4.05 17.18
C THR A 184 11.81 -4.59 18.06
N SER A 185 12.82 -5.21 17.47
CA SER A 185 14.00 -5.70 18.20
C SER A 185 14.80 -4.55 18.82
N LEU A 186 15.06 -3.49 18.06
CA LEU A 186 15.78 -2.30 18.54
C LEU A 186 15.02 -1.60 19.68
N MET A 187 13.70 -1.47 19.56
CA MET A 187 12.87 -0.88 20.62
C MET A 187 12.84 -1.74 21.88
N HIS A 188 12.89 -3.07 21.74
CA HIS A 188 12.98 -3.95 22.91
C HIS A 188 14.29 -3.74 23.68
N GLN A 189 15.38 -3.43 22.97
CA GLN A 189 16.70 -3.20 23.58
C GLN A 189 16.89 -1.78 24.12
N SER A 190 16.41 -0.76 23.39
CA SER A 190 16.75 0.66 23.65
C SER A 190 15.53 1.59 23.74
N GLY A 191 14.30 1.06 23.76
CA GLY A 191 13.07 1.86 23.65
C GLY A 191 12.78 2.79 24.82
N THR A 192 13.43 2.62 25.97
CA THR A 192 13.34 3.54 27.13
C THR A 192 14.22 4.79 26.96
N GLN A 193 15.25 4.73 26.12
CA GLN A 193 16.21 5.81 25.88
C GLN A 193 15.93 6.62 24.61
N LEU A 194 15.08 6.10 23.72
CA LEU A 194 14.75 6.75 22.45
C LEU A 194 13.59 7.74 22.61
N ASP A 195 13.91 9.03 22.65
CA ASP A 195 12.98 10.13 22.43
C ASP A 195 12.77 10.39 20.92
N ASP A 196 11.83 11.27 20.57
CA ASP A 196 11.48 11.51 19.16
C ASP A 196 12.65 12.06 18.34
N GLU A 197 13.51 12.89 18.94
CA GLU A 197 14.68 13.46 18.28
C GLU A 197 15.81 12.44 18.13
N SER A 198 16.07 11.60 19.14
CA SER A 198 17.01 10.48 18.98
C SER A 198 16.52 9.47 17.94
N LEU A 199 15.21 9.22 17.86
CA LEU A 199 14.63 8.34 16.86
C LEU A 199 14.79 8.89 15.44
N ARG A 200 14.61 10.20 15.26
CA ARG A 200 14.88 10.90 13.99
C ARG A 200 16.34 10.93 13.60
N THR A 201 17.24 10.98 14.59
CA THR A 201 18.69 10.96 14.34
C THR A 201 19.18 9.57 13.99
N PHE A 202 18.55 8.53 14.55
CA PHE A 202 18.91 7.14 14.31
C PHE A 202 18.41 6.60 12.96
N MET A 203 17.29 7.13 12.45
CA MET A 203 16.66 6.73 11.17
C MET A 203 17.20 7.52 10.00
#